data_AF-A0A1H2LJZ2-F1
#
_entry.id   AF-A0A1H2LJZ2-F1
#
_cell.length_a   1.000
_cell.length_b   1.000
_cell.length_c   1.000
_cell.angle_alpha   90.00
_cell.angle_beta   90.00
_cell.angle_gamma   90.00
#
_symmetry.space_group_name_H-M   'P 1'
#
loop_
_entity.id
_entity.type
_entity.pdbx_description
1 polymer ?
#
loop_
_entity_poly.entity_id
_entity_poly.type
_entity_poly.pdbx_seq_one_letter_code
_entity_poly.pdbx_strand_id
1 'polypeptide(L)'
;MRDLAGDGFLDLDQPNASVAVTEPALTAVEKSVVLEPGEELAAASSEEPGLSVGQAFDRFSGTCAPLLKRLLETADLAGGVGLVGSTKRMDASVGAYVRVHDATLPEQTRAVAFVHWSGKVSLGLSFDELPDELTRRSEVHAQSHKTYGVSCKVSDEASLATAEELVALAFEKVRADFGPVDEDVDES
;
A
#
# COMPACT_ATOMS: atom_id res chain seq x y z
N MET A 1 43.65 38.44 -37.96
CA MET A 1 42.51 38.83 -38.80
C MET A 1 41.65 37.61 -39.06
N ARG A 2 40.67 37.37 -38.19
CA ARG A 2 39.51 36.50 -38.44
C ARG A 2 38.37 37.10 -37.63
N ASP A 3 37.65 38.01 -38.29
CA ASP A 3 36.25 38.29 -38.03
C ASP A 3 35.45 36.99 -38.12
N LEU A 4 34.49 36.83 -37.21
CA LEU A 4 33.07 36.69 -37.55
C LEU A 4 32.27 36.57 -36.25
N ALA A 5 31.62 37.68 -35.92
CA ALA A 5 30.49 37.77 -35.00
C ALA A 5 29.32 36.92 -35.52
N GLY A 6 28.55 36.36 -34.59
CA GLY A 6 27.34 35.59 -34.86
C GLY A 6 26.39 35.69 -33.67
N ASP A 7 26.02 36.92 -33.33
CA ASP A 7 24.99 37.27 -32.35
C ASP A 7 23.62 36.92 -32.95
N GLY A 8 23.00 35.86 -32.43
CA GLY A 8 21.72 35.32 -32.90
C GLY A 8 20.64 35.50 -31.83
N PHE A 9 20.31 36.75 -31.56
CA PHE A 9 19.17 37.16 -30.72
C PHE A 9 17.87 36.94 -31.50
N LEU A 10 17.12 35.88 -31.17
CA LEU A 10 15.74 35.73 -31.63
C LEU A 10 14.79 36.08 -30.49
N ASP A 11 14.42 37.35 -30.53
CA ASP A 11 13.23 37.95 -29.96
C ASP A 11 12.00 37.27 -30.58
N LEU A 12 11.24 36.53 -29.77
CA LEU A 12 9.91 36.04 -30.12
C LEU A 12 8.95 36.55 -29.05
N ASP A 13 8.60 37.82 -29.24
CA ASP A 13 7.36 38.46 -28.82
C ASP A 13 6.17 37.51 -29.10
N GLN A 14 5.62 36.90 -28.04
CA GLN A 14 4.32 36.23 -28.11
C GLN A 14 3.27 37.11 -27.43
N PRO A 15 2.20 37.48 -28.16
CA PRO A 15 1.13 38.31 -27.61
C PRO A 15 0.31 37.54 -26.57
N ASN A 16 0.12 38.22 -25.43
CA ASN A 16 -0.86 37.92 -24.39
C ASN A 16 -2.22 37.49 -24.98
N ALA A 17 -2.52 36.19 -24.93
CA ALA A 17 -3.87 35.69 -25.07
C ALA A 17 -4.60 35.88 -23.73
N SER A 18 -5.31 37.00 -23.59
CA SER A 18 -6.35 37.17 -22.58
C SER A 18 -7.43 36.11 -22.80
N VAL A 19 -7.43 35.05 -21.99
CA VAL A 19 -8.53 34.09 -21.94
C VAL A 19 -9.40 34.43 -20.74
N ALA A 20 -10.69 34.56 -21.03
CA ALA A 20 -11.74 35.02 -20.14
C ALA A 20 -11.83 34.22 -18.83
N VAL A 21 -11.83 34.96 -17.73
CA VAL A 21 -12.34 34.51 -16.43
C VAL A 21 -13.82 34.18 -16.62
N THR A 22 -14.14 32.89 -16.66
CA THR A 22 -15.51 32.40 -16.52
C THR A 22 -15.60 31.80 -15.14
N GLU A 23 -16.25 32.52 -14.22
CA GLU A 23 -16.67 31.99 -12.92
C GLU A 23 -17.60 30.80 -13.12
N PRO A 24 -17.27 29.59 -12.63
CA PRO A 24 -18.26 28.54 -12.47
C PRO A 24 -19.01 28.78 -11.16
N ALA A 25 -20.31 29.01 -11.29
CA ALA A 25 -21.27 29.14 -10.22
C ALA A 25 -21.15 28.00 -9.20
N LEU A 26 -20.92 28.38 -7.94
CA LEU A 26 -21.06 27.55 -6.75
C LEU A 26 -22.49 27.01 -6.69
N THR A 27 -22.70 25.80 -7.20
CA THR A 27 -23.91 25.03 -6.91
C THR A 27 -23.54 24.07 -5.79
N ALA A 28 -23.80 24.51 -4.55
CA ALA A 28 -23.73 23.65 -3.38
C ALA A 28 -24.82 22.58 -3.51
N VAL A 29 -24.44 21.41 -4.01
CA VAL A 29 -25.26 20.21 -3.87
C VAL A 29 -24.84 19.58 -2.55
N GLU A 30 -25.59 19.88 -1.49
CA GLU A 30 -25.62 19.09 -0.27
C GLU A 30 -26.10 17.68 -0.63
N LYS A 31 -25.17 16.82 -1.04
CA LYS A 31 -25.40 15.37 -1.02
C LYS A 31 -25.19 14.94 0.42
N SER A 32 -26.30 14.88 1.15
CA SER A 32 -26.43 14.10 2.37
C SER A 32 -25.97 12.67 2.08
N VAL A 33 -24.71 12.38 2.40
CA VAL A 33 -24.21 11.01 2.51
C VAL A 33 -24.87 10.45 3.76
N VAL A 34 -25.90 9.65 3.53
CA VAL A 34 -26.43 8.71 4.52
C VAL A 34 -25.29 7.73 4.81
N LEU A 35 -24.53 8.00 5.87
CA LEU A 35 -23.63 7.03 6.48
C LEU A 35 -24.52 5.98 7.15
N GLU A 36 -24.73 4.87 6.43
CA GLU A 36 -25.27 3.66 7.04
C GLU A 36 -24.30 3.22 8.15
N PRO A 37 -24.77 3.10 9.41
CA PRO A 37 -23.94 2.63 10.51
C PRO A 37 -23.86 1.11 10.48
N GLY A 38 -22.64 0.58 10.63
CA GLY A 38 -22.42 -0.81 11.03
C GLY A 38 -21.97 -1.74 9.92
N GLU A 39 -20.73 -1.58 9.44
CA GLU A 39 -19.98 -2.77 9.00
C GLU A 39 -19.53 -3.50 10.26
N GLU A 40 -20.48 -4.24 10.83
CA GLU A 40 -20.26 -5.27 11.82
C GLU A 40 -19.18 -6.21 11.26
N LEU A 41 -18.03 -6.25 11.95
CA LEU A 41 -16.96 -7.20 11.73
C LEU A 41 -17.49 -8.60 12.06
N ALA A 42 -18.36 -9.13 11.20
CA ALA A 42 -18.95 -10.44 11.33
C ALA A 42 -17.85 -11.48 11.07
N ALA A 43 -17.29 -11.93 12.19
CA ALA A 43 -16.55 -13.17 12.33
C ALA A 43 -17.37 -14.34 11.77
N ALA A 44 -16.87 -14.94 10.69
CA ALA A 44 -17.14 -16.31 10.31
C ALA A 44 -16.11 -16.70 9.25
N SER A 45 -14.90 -17.02 9.72
CA SER A 45 -13.92 -17.76 8.92
C SER A 45 -14.50 -19.13 8.63
N SER A 46 -15.05 -19.33 7.44
CA SER A 46 -15.22 -20.67 6.88
C SER A 46 -13.83 -21.18 6.52
N GLU A 47 -13.25 -21.94 7.44
CA GLU A 47 -12.01 -22.70 7.26
C GLU A 47 -12.28 -23.88 6.32
N GLU A 48 -12.42 -23.59 5.01
CA GLU A 48 -12.16 -24.62 4.01
C GLU A 48 -10.73 -25.12 4.22
N PRO A 49 -10.45 -26.44 4.08
CA PRO A 49 -9.14 -27.01 4.39
C PRO A 49 -8.01 -26.40 3.54
N GLY A 50 -7.45 -25.32 4.07
CA GLY A 50 -6.06 -25.17 4.45
C GLY A 50 -5.05 -25.16 3.31
N LEU A 51 -5.32 -24.45 2.20
CA LEU A 51 -4.26 -24.15 1.24
C LEU A 51 -3.18 -23.33 1.97
N SER A 52 -1.99 -23.92 2.13
CA SER A 52 -0.89 -23.21 2.76
C SER A 52 -0.52 -21.99 1.94
N VAL A 53 0.00 -20.95 2.60
CA VAL A 53 0.42 -19.70 1.93
C VAL A 53 1.36 -20.01 0.75
N GLY A 54 2.34 -20.89 0.97
CA GLY A 54 3.27 -21.32 -0.08
C GLY A 54 2.59 -21.99 -1.28
N GLN A 55 1.64 -22.89 -1.03
CA GLN A 55 0.85 -23.54 -2.10
C GLN A 55 -0.04 -22.54 -2.86
N ALA A 56 -0.56 -21.52 -2.17
CA ALA A 56 -1.35 -20.47 -2.80
C ALA A 56 -0.48 -19.65 -3.78
N PHE A 57 0.75 -19.30 -3.41
CA PHE A 57 1.65 -18.59 -4.34
C PHE A 57 1.96 -19.39 -5.59
N ASP A 58 2.34 -20.66 -5.45
CA ASP A 58 2.67 -21.51 -6.60
C ASP A 58 1.50 -21.66 -7.57
N ARG A 59 0.26 -21.61 -7.05
CA ARG A 59 -0.94 -21.76 -7.85
C ARG A 59 -1.41 -20.47 -8.53
N PHE A 60 -1.26 -19.32 -7.87
CA PHE A 60 -1.95 -18.09 -8.30
C PHE A 60 -1.05 -16.95 -8.76
N SER A 61 0.21 -16.91 -8.32
CA SER A 61 1.08 -15.73 -8.52
C SER A 61 2.00 -15.80 -9.75
N GLY A 62 1.94 -16.89 -10.51
CA GLY A 62 2.63 -17.04 -11.79
C GLY A 62 4.12 -16.72 -11.69
N THR A 63 4.59 -15.77 -12.50
CA THR A 63 6.01 -15.37 -12.57
C THR A 63 6.49 -14.56 -11.36
N CYS A 64 5.57 -13.96 -10.59
CA CYS A 64 5.93 -13.15 -9.41
C CYS A 64 6.09 -14.00 -8.14
N ALA A 65 5.72 -15.29 -8.19
CA ALA A 65 5.78 -16.21 -7.06
C ALA A 65 7.08 -16.17 -6.25
N PRO A 66 8.29 -16.26 -6.85
CA PRO A 66 9.53 -16.27 -6.08
C PRO A 66 9.76 -14.96 -5.32
N LEU A 67 9.45 -13.81 -5.93
CA LEU A 67 9.62 -12.50 -5.30
C LEU A 67 8.65 -12.32 -4.14
N LEU A 68 7.39 -12.72 -4.32
CA LEU A 68 6.37 -12.58 -3.28
C LEU A 68 6.57 -13.54 -2.10
N LYS A 69 7.09 -14.75 -2.37
CA LYS A 69 7.51 -15.68 -1.31
C LYS A 69 8.62 -15.06 -0.46
N ARG A 70 9.65 -14.51 -1.11
CA ARG A 70 10.75 -13.82 -0.41
C ARG A 70 10.26 -12.62 0.40
N LEU A 71 9.36 -11.81 -0.14
CA LEU A 71 8.75 -10.70 0.60
C LEU A 71 8.08 -11.19 1.89
N LEU A 72 7.37 -12.32 1.84
CA LEU A 72 6.73 -12.90 3.02
C LEU A 72 7.72 -13.53 3.99
N GLU A 73 8.79 -14.15 3.50
CA GLU A 73 9.88 -14.63 4.36
C GLU A 73 10.53 -13.47 5.11
N THR A 74 10.79 -12.35 4.44
CA THR A 74 11.29 -11.12 5.08
C THR A 74 10.30 -10.58 6.11
N ALA A 75 9.00 -10.58 5.80
CA ALA A 75 7.96 -10.18 6.75
C ALA A 75 7.88 -11.12 7.97
N ASP A 76 8.01 -12.43 7.77
CA ASP A 76 8.02 -13.44 8.82
C ASP A 76 9.20 -13.25 9.77
N LEU A 77 10.40 -12.99 9.24
CA LEU A 77 11.59 -12.65 10.02
C LEU A 77 11.41 -11.37 10.85
N ALA A 78 10.57 -10.43 10.40
CA ALA A 78 10.23 -9.22 11.13
C ALA A 78 9.15 -9.45 12.22
N GLY A 79 8.64 -10.68 12.40
CA GLY A 79 7.57 -11.03 13.32
C GLY A 79 6.17 -10.99 12.70
N GLY A 80 6.10 -10.97 11.37
CA GLY A 80 4.85 -11.00 10.62
C GLY A 80 4.27 -12.42 10.47
N VAL A 81 2.95 -12.53 10.33
CA VAL A 81 2.28 -13.77 9.95
C VAL A 81 1.37 -13.52 8.76
N GLY A 82 1.56 -14.31 7.71
CA GLY A 82 0.75 -14.28 6.49
C GLY A 82 -0.47 -15.19 6.58
N LEU A 83 -1.67 -14.65 6.34
CA LEU A 83 -2.94 -15.37 6.29
C LEU A 83 -3.56 -15.22 4.90
N VAL A 84 -3.90 -16.33 4.23
CA VAL A 84 -4.59 -16.27 2.94
C VAL A 84 -5.99 -15.70 3.15
N GLY A 85 -6.29 -14.56 2.52
CA GLY A 85 -7.55 -13.86 2.73
C GLY A 85 -8.61 -14.29 1.74
N SER A 86 -9.69 -14.92 2.18
CA SER A 86 -10.80 -15.33 1.30
C SER A 86 -11.62 -14.13 0.79
N THR A 87 -12.05 -14.17 -0.47
CA THR A 87 -13.09 -13.23 -0.96
C THR A 87 -14.47 -13.83 -0.72
N LYS A 88 -15.42 -13.04 -0.18
CA LYS A 88 -16.80 -13.48 0.12
C LYS A 88 -17.62 -13.89 -1.12
N ARG A 89 -17.11 -13.73 -2.34
CA ARG A 89 -17.83 -14.11 -3.56
C ARG A 89 -17.62 -15.60 -3.82
N MET A 90 -18.71 -16.37 -3.69
CA MET A 90 -18.79 -17.81 -3.94
C MET A 90 -18.26 -18.26 -5.32
N ASP A 91 -18.20 -17.35 -6.31
CA ASP A 91 -17.73 -17.66 -7.67
C ASP A 91 -16.31 -17.12 -7.99
N ALA A 92 -15.67 -16.43 -7.05
CA ALA A 92 -14.34 -15.88 -7.23
C ALA A 92 -13.29 -16.82 -6.65
N SER A 93 -12.35 -17.23 -7.50
CA SER A 93 -11.12 -17.94 -7.15
C SER A 93 -10.59 -17.62 -5.74
N VAL A 94 -10.23 -18.68 -4.99
CA VAL A 94 -9.48 -18.67 -3.73
C VAL A 94 -8.71 -17.36 -3.51
N GLY A 95 -9.04 -16.73 -2.37
CA GLY A 95 -8.54 -15.47 -1.83
C GLY A 95 -7.55 -14.68 -2.65
N ALA A 96 -7.89 -13.50 -3.17
CA ALA A 96 -7.06 -12.72 -4.11
C ALA A 96 -5.74 -12.15 -3.55
N TYR A 97 -5.42 -12.44 -2.28
CA TYR A 97 -4.30 -11.85 -1.56
C TYR A 97 -3.95 -12.61 -0.27
N VAL A 98 -2.75 -12.35 0.25
CA VAL A 98 -2.33 -12.68 1.63
C VAL A 98 -2.40 -11.43 2.49
N ARG A 99 -2.99 -11.54 3.68
CA ARG A 99 -2.95 -10.52 4.73
C ARG A 99 -1.74 -10.78 5.60
N VAL A 100 -0.89 -9.78 5.79
CA VAL A 100 0.24 -9.83 6.71
C VAL A 100 -0.17 -9.14 8.00
N HIS A 101 -0.06 -9.82 9.13
CA HIS A 101 -0.34 -9.28 10.47
C HIS A 101 0.94 -9.25 11.29
N ASP A 102 1.01 -8.37 12.30
CA ASP A 102 2.09 -8.40 13.29
C ASP A 102 1.73 -9.38 14.41
N ALA A 103 2.51 -10.44 14.55
CA ALA A 103 2.33 -11.47 15.57
C ALA A 103 3.10 -11.18 16.86
N THR A 104 3.90 -10.11 16.91
CA THR A 104 4.60 -9.67 18.12
C THR A 104 3.69 -8.89 19.08
N LEU A 105 2.52 -8.46 18.61
CA LEU A 105 1.55 -7.71 19.39
C LEU A 105 0.52 -8.65 20.04
N PRO A 106 0.07 -8.35 21.26
CA PRO A 106 -0.77 -9.25 22.06
C PRO A 106 -2.20 -9.37 21.52
N GLU A 107 -2.69 -8.36 20.78
CA GLU A 107 -4.01 -8.35 20.17
C GLU A 107 -3.94 -8.53 18.66
N GLN A 108 -5.01 -9.07 18.06
CA GLN A 108 -5.11 -9.19 16.62
C GLN A 108 -5.14 -7.78 15.99
N THR A 109 -4.00 -7.36 15.47
CA THR A 109 -3.87 -6.07 14.79
C THR A 109 -4.53 -6.08 13.43
N ARG A 110 -4.87 -4.88 12.96
CA ARG A 110 -5.16 -4.64 11.55
C ARG A 110 -4.01 -5.21 10.70
N ALA A 111 -4.32 -5.71 9.51
CA ALA A 111 -3.28 -6.18 8.61
C ALA A 111 -2.30 -5.04 8.31
N VAL A 112 -1.00 -5.34 8.38
CA VAL A 112 0.11 -4.46 8.05
C VAL A 112 0.19 -4.28 6.54
N ALA A 113 -0.03 -5.35 5.78
CA ALA A 113 -0.02 -5.34 4.33
C ALA A 113 -0.98 -6.37 3.71
N PHE A 114 -1.39 -6.10 2.48
CA PHE A 114 -2.13 -7.00 1.60
C PHE A 114 -1.27 -7.30 0.37
N VAL A 115 -0.83 -8.54 0.25
CA VAL A 115 0.00 -9.01 -0.87
C VAL A 115 -0.89 -9.71 -1.88
N HIS A 116 -1.17 -9.07 -2.99
CA HIS A 116 -1.99 -9.64 -4.07
C HIS A 116 -1.16 -10.55 -4.98
N TRP A 117 -1.81 -11.56 -5.56
CA TRP A 117 -1.18 -12.47 -6.52
C TRP A 117 -0.59 -11.79 -7.75
N SER A 118 -1.11 -10.61 -8.11
CA SER A 118 -0.63 -9.80 -9.23
C SER A 118 0.69 -9.06 -8.96
N GLY A 119 1.27 -9.23 -7.78
CA GLY A 119 2.47 -8.51 -7.34
C GLY A 119 2.20 -7.15 -6.70
N LYS A 120 0.93 -6.72 -6.64
CA LYS A 120 0.55 -5.49 -5.94
C LYS A 120 0.57 -5.73 -4.43
N VAL A 121 1.25 -4.87 -3.69
CA VAL A 121 1.28 -4.85 -2.23
C VAL A 121 0.61 -3.55 -1.76
N SER A 122 -0.43 -3.65 -0.95
CA SER A 122 -1.10 -2.47 -0.35
C SER A 122 -0.76 -2.43 1.14
N LEU A 123 -0.26 -1.31 1.65
CA LEU A 123 0.32 -1.20 2.98
C LEU A 123 -0.50 -0.28 3.88
N GLY A 124 -0.52 -0.61 5.17
CA GLY A 124 -1.21 0.14 6.24
C GLY A 124 -0.53 1.46 6.61
N LEU A 125 -0.11 2.23 5.60
CA LEU A 125 0.62 3.49 5.72
C LEU A 125 -0.16 4.60 5.03
N SER A 126 0.00 5.84 5.50
CA SER A 126 -0.42 7.03 4.77
C SER A 126 0.72 7.50 3.87
N PHE A 127 0.41 8.02 2.68
CA PHE A 127 1.45 8.45 1.74
C PHE A 127 2.29 9.62 2.30
N ASP A 128 1.67 10.52 3.07
CA ASP A 128 2.33 11.66 3.71
C ASP A 128 3.29 11.27 4.85
N GLU A 129 3.26 10.02 5.30
CA GLU A 129 4.12 9.49 6.37
C GLU A 129 5.39 8.83 5.82
N LEU A 130 5.51 8.73 4.50
CA LEU A 130 6.66 8.12 3.85
C LEU A 130 7.86 9.08 3.81
N PRO A 131 9.09 8.56 4.01
CA PRO A 131 10.31 9.30 3.69
C PRO A 131 10.32 9.81 2.24
N ASP A 132 10.91 10.99 2.03
CA ASP A 132 11.00 11.67 0.73
C ASP A 132 11.65 10.80 -0.35
N GLU A 133 12.56 9.92 0.03
CA GLU A 133 13.24 9.00 -0.88
C GLU A 133 12.26 7.96 -1.45
N LEU A 134 11.31 7.48 -0.64
CA LEU A 134 10.32 6.47 -1.03
C LEU A 134 9.20 7.06 -1.88
N THR A 135 8.76 8.29 -1.57
CA THR A 135 7.70 8.96 -2.35
C THR A 135 8.10 9.26 -3.78
N ARG A 136 9.41 9.35 -4.06
CA ARG A 136 9.97 9.59 -5.40
C ARG A 136 10.17 8.31 -6.22
N ARG A 137 10.04 7.13 -5.62
CA ARG A 137 10.21 5.85 -6.33
C ARG A 137 9.01 5.57 -7.22
N SER A 138 9.26 5.15 -8.45
CA SER A 138 8.23 4.99 -9.49
C SER A 138 7.22 3.89 -9.20
N GLU A 139 7.62 2.89 -8.42
CA GLU A 139 6.83 1.73 -8.04
C GLU A 139 5.89 2.01 -6.86
N VAL A 140 6.08 3.13 -6.16
CA VAL A 140 5.29 3.54 -4.99
C VAL A 140 4.17 4.48 -5.43
N HIS A 141 2.95 4.16 -5.02
CA HIS A 141 1.76 4.89 -5.42
C HIS A 141 0.86 5.17 -4.24
N ALA A 142 0.38 6.41 -4.15
CA ALA A 142 -0.69 6.80 -3.25
C ALA A 142 -2.00 6.10 -3.63
N GLN A 143 -2.76 5.68 -2.63
CA GLN A 143 -4.11 5.14 -2.77
C GLN A 143 -5.12 5.99 -2.04
N SER A 144 -6.35 6.00 -2.55
CA SER A 144 -7.48 6.67 -1.91
C SER A 144 -8.03 5.94 -0.68
N HIS A 145 -7.46 4.79 -0.31
CA HIS A 145 -7.96 3.99 0.82
C HIS A 145 -7.48 4.59 2.15
N LYS A 146 -8.42 4.91 3.04
CA LYS A 146 -8.13 5.60 4.32
C LYS A 146 -7.08 4.87 5.19
N THR A 147 -7.15 3.55 5.24
CA THR A 147 -6.24 2.73 6.08
C THR A 147 -5.04 2.19 5.31
N TYR A 148 -5.12 2.12 3.97
CA TYR A 148 -4.14 1.44 3.12
C TYR A 148 -3.71 2.40 2.01
N GLY A 149 -3.18 3.54 2.42
CA GLY A 149 -2.94 4.71 1.56
C GLY A 149 -1.72 4.56 0.65
N VAL A 150 -0.94 3.49 0.78
CA VAL A 150 0.27 3.25 0.00
C VAL A 150 0.17 1.90 -0.72
N SER A 151 0.63 1.84 -1.96
CA SER A 151 0.91 0.57 -2.61
C SER A 151 2.22 0.57 -3.38
N CYS A 152 2.81 -0.62 -3.46
CA CYS A 152 3.99 -0.92 -4.26
C CYS A 152 3.66 -2.06 -5.23
N LYS A 153 4.16 -2.00 -6.47
CA LYS A 153 4.07 -3.12 -7.41
C LYS A 153 5.41 -3.83 -7.51
N VAL A 154 5.45 -5.09 -7.10
CA VAL A 154 6.64 -5.94 -7.18
C VAL A 154 6.69 -6.62 -8.55
N SER A 155 7.70 -6.26 -9.34
CA SER A 155 7.97 -6.85 -10.67
C SER A 155 9.39 -7.36 -10.84
N ASP A 156 10.30 -6.96 -9.96
CA ASP A 156 11.74 -7.17 -10.05
C ASP A 156 12.39 -7.04 -8.66
N GLU A 157 13.70 -7.23 -8.58
CA GLU A 157 14.46 -7.17 -7.32
C GLU A 157 14.48 -5.76 -6.70
N ALA A 158 14.46 -4.70 -7.51
CA ALA A 158 14.49 -3.32 -7.00
C ALA A 158 13.15 -2.97 -6.33
N SER A 159 12.05 -3.27 -7.02
CA SER A 159 10.69 -3.11 -6.48
C SER A 159 10.39 -4.05 -5.31
N LEU A 160 11.01 -5.24 -5.27
CA LEU A 160 10.98 -6.11 -4.08
C LEU A 160 11.64 -5.43 -2.88
N ALA A 161 12.86 -4.91 -3.03
CA ALA A 161 13.56 -4.22 -1.94
C ALA A 161 12.76 -3.00 -1.43
N THR A 162 12.14 -2.24 -2.35
CA THR A 162 11.22 -1.15 -1.98
C THR A 162 10.01 -1.66 -1.19
N ALA A 163 9.42 -2.80 -1.61
CA ALA A 163 8.29 -3.39 -0.88
C ALA A 163 8.70 -3.88 0.51
N GLU A 164 9.88 -4.48 0.68
CA GLU A 164 10.42 -4.91 1.97
C GLU A 164 10.59 -3.71 2.93
N GLU A 165 11.19 -2.62 2.44
CA GLU A 165 11.38 -1.37 3.20
C GLU A 165 10.03 -0.77 3.64
N LEU A 166 9.05 -0.72 2.74
CA LEU A 166 7.70 -0.25 3.07
C LEU A 166 6.99 -1.16 4.09
N VAL A 167 7.15 -2.48 3.99
CA VAL A 167 6.57 -3.42 4.96
C VAL A 167 7.19 -3.22 6.35
N ALA A 168 8.50 -3.01 6.43
CA ALA A 168 9.17 -2.70 7.69
C ALA A 168 8.62 -1.42 8.34
N LEU A 169 8.49 -0.33 7.57
CA LEU A 169 7.87 0.91 8.05
C LEU A 169 6.42 0.71 8.51
N ALA A 170 5.66 -0.14 7.81
CA ALA A 170 4.29 -0.46 8.20
C ALA A 170 4.22 -1.22 9.54
N PHE A 171 5.17 -2.13 9.80
CA PHE A 171 5.30 -2.79 11.12
C PHE A 171 5.65 -1.79 12.21
N GLU A 172 6.65 -0.94 11.99
CA GLU A 172 7.05 0.09 12.97
C GLU A 172 5.88 0.99 13.34
N LYS A 173 5.09 1.42 12.35
CA LYS A 173 3.91 2.23 12.59
C LYS A 173 2.86 1.50 13.42
N VAL A 174 2.53 0.26 13.06
CA VAL A 174 1.51 -0.53 13.79
C VAL A 174 1.94 -0.76 15.25
N ARG A 175 3.23 -0.99 15.49
CA ARG A 175 3.79 -1.10 16.85
C ARG A 175 3.73 0.23 17.60
N ALA A 176 4.11 1.33 16.95
CA ALA A 176 4.05 2.66 17.55
C ALA A 176 2.61 3.07 17.91
N ASP A 177 1.63 2.73 17.07
CA ASP A 177 0.21 2.97 17.32
C ASP A 177 -0.32 2.16 18.52
N PHE A 178 0.29 1.00 18.83
CA PHE A 178 -0.10 0.17 19.98
C PHE A 178 0.46 0.69 21.32
N GLY A 179 1.48 1.56 21.27
CA GLY A 179 2.15 2.11 22.44
C GLY A 179 3.14 1.12 23.08
N PRO A 180 3.93 1.58 24.08
CA PRO A 180 4.72 0.67 24.88
C PRO A 180 3.77 -0.31 25.57
N VAL A 181 4.06 -1.60 25.44
CA VAL A 181 3.40 -2.60 26.29
C VAL A 181 3.91 -2.30 27.69
N ASP A 182 3.07 -1.69 28.53
CA ASP A 182 3.37 -1.56 29.95
C ASP A 182 3.56 -2.99 30.47
N GLU A 183 4.83 -3.41 30.59
CA GLU A 183 5.19 -4.56 31.39
C GLU A 183 4.84 -4.15 32.82
N ASP A 184 3.60 -4.38 33.22
CA ASP A 184 3.22 -4.49 34.63
C ASP A 184 4.05 -5.65 35.19
N VAL A 185 5.30 -5.33 35.55
CA VAL A 185 6.18 -6.21 36.30
C VAL A 185 5.51 -6.37 37.65
N ASP A 186 4.74 -7.44 37.77
CA ASP A 186 4.19 -7.90 39.04
C ASP A 186 5.38 -8.32 39.92
N GLU A 187 5.99 -7.33 40.59
CA GLU A 187 6.99 -7.54 41.65
C GLU A 187 6.27 -8.13 42.87
N SER A 188 5.99 -9.43 42.81
CA SER A 188 5.49 -10.24 43.92
C SER A 188 6.60 -11.04 44.59
#